data_AF-A0A383CQL2-F1
#
_entry.id   AF-A0A383CQL2-F1
#
_cell.length_a   1.000
_cell.length_b   1.000
_cell.length_c   1.000
_cell.angle_alpha   90.00
_cell.angle_beta   90.00
_cell.angle_gamma   90.00
#
_symmetry.space_group_name_H-M   'P 1'
#
loop_
_entity.id
_entity.type
_entity.pdbx_description
1 polymer ?
#
loop_
_entity_poly.entity_id
_entity_poly.type
_entity_poly.pdbx_seq_one_letter_code
_entity_poly.pdbx_strand_id
1 'polypeptide(L)'
;DGLPILHDTKGGFTEGSLLKFSDGNEKKAYQSIIDIEPDHHYKWGTINVTANREKEISANVLFGKRPEKGSTPTDYENYDGKKDPLFTDALDLIREIIDKSRHFNLEIKKIFELQMAYMLLWTVLERYTTLRYDLNQTPMERIYQLEDDPNFCKVLKEVVEKKRTVYRSDNPRTRVILDPDKPKNAINYYYQVRSNIVHRGKAIYNDYDILYSSINELLKITEATIMGAFSLSETE
;
A
#
# COMPACT_ATOMS: atom_id res chain seq x y z
N ASP A 1 0.89 1.75 16.14
CA ASP A 1 1.10 0.43 15.53
C ASP A 1 1.08 0.58 14.03
N GLY A 2 2.19 0.28 13.37
CA GLY A 2 2.35 0.29 11.91
C GLY A 2 3.17 1.46 11.36
N LEU A 3 2.95 2.70 11.79
CA LEU A 3 3.68 3.84 11.22
C LEU A 3 5.09 3.97 11.83
N PRO A 4 6.13 4.26 11.01
CA PRO A 4 7.44 4.63 11.53
C PRO A 4 7.32 5.98 12.26
N ILE A 5 7.87 6.05 13.48
CA ILE A 5 7.90 7.27 14.27
C ILE A 5 9.26 7.44 14.92
N LEU A 6 9.66 8.69 15.13
CA LEU A 6 10.84 9.03 15.91
C LEU A 6 10.45 9.34 17.35
N HIS A 7 11.24 8.83 18.29
CA HIS A 7 11.10 9.09 19.71
C HIS A 7 12.16 10.10 20.15
N ASP A 8 11.73 11.20 20.76
CA ASP A 8 12.58 12.34 21.14
C ASP A 8 13.37 12.17 22.46
N THR A 9 13.18 11.09 23.22
CA THR A 9 13.76 10.94 24.57
C THR A 9 14.49 9.63 24.82
N LYS A 10 14.55 8.72 23.84
CA LYS A 10 15.31 7.47 23.96
C LYS A 10 16.61 7.63 23.18
N GLY A 11 17.73 7.35 23.84
CA GLY A 11 19.04 7.34 23.19
C GLY A 11 19.07 6.34 22.03
N GLY A 12 19.87 6.64 21.01
CA GLY A 12 19.96 5.86 19.79
C GLY A 12 20.37 6.74 18.61
N PHE A 13 20.55 6.11 17.45
CA PHE A 13 20.73 6.80 16.19
C PHE A 13 19.84 6.15 15.15
N THR A 14 19.48 6.91 14.12
CA THR A 14 18.84 6.35 12.94
C THR A 14 19.29 7.14 11.71
N GLU A 15 19.31 6.48 10.58
CA GLU A 15 19.60 7.06 9.29
C GLU A 15 18.32 7.57 8.62
N GLY A 16 18.47 8.58 7.78
CA GLY A 16 17.36 9.16 7.05
C GLY A 16 17.85 10.06 5.93
N SER A 17 16.91 10.70 5.25
CA SER A 17 17.20 11.66 4.17
C SER A 17 16.91 13.07 4.63
N LEU A 18 17.79 14.02 4.28
CA LEU A 18 17.58 15.43 4.54
C LEU A 18 16.90 16.08 3.33
N LEU A 19 15.65 16.51 3.50
CA LEU A 19 14.93 17.25 2.47
C LEU A 19 15.37 18.71 2.47
N LYS A 20 15.89 19.19 1.34
CA LYS A 20 16.22 20.60 1.13
C LYS A 20 15.19 21.23 0.20
N PHE A 21 14.49 22.24 0.71
CA PHE A 21 13.52 22.97 -0.09
C PHE A 21 14.20 24.02 -0.94
N SER A 22 13.68 24.25 -2.14
CA SER A 22 14.12 25.35 -2.99
C SER A 22 13.74 26.69 -2.35
N ASP A 23 14.62 27.68 -2.48
CA ASP A 23 14.43 29.01 -1.90
C ASP A 23 13.07 29.61 -2.29
N GLY A 24 12.33 30.11 -1.29
CA GLY A 24 11.00 30.70 -1.46
C GLY A 24 9.83 29.71 -1.52
N ASN A 25 10.09 28.39 -1.53
CA ASN A 25 9.07 27.34 -1.50
C ASN A 25 8.93 26.67 -0.13
N GLU A 26 9.64 27.12 0.90
CA GLU A 26 9.70 26.48 2.21
C GLU A 26 8.32 26.40 2.84
N LYS A 27 7.55 27.50 2.81
CA LYS A 27 6.19 27.53 3.36
C LYS A 27 5.27 26.53 2.67
N LYS A 28 5.37 26.43 1.34
CA LYS A 28 4.57 25.49 0.55
C LYS A 28 4.95 24.06 0.88
N ALA A 29 6.24 23.76 0.96
CA ALA A 29 6.75 22.43 1.31
C ALA A 29 6.31 22.00 2.71
N TYR A 30 6.47 22.86 3.71
CA TYR A 30 5.99 22.57 5.07
C TYR A 30 4.47 22.39 5.13
N GLN A 31 3.70 23.20 4.39
CA GLN A 31 2.25 23.02 4.31
C GLN A 31 1.89 21.66 3.70
N SER A 32 2.55 21.25 2.61
CA SER A 32 2.33 19.94 2.00
C SER A 32 2.64 18.78 2.95
N ILE A 33 3.67 18.91 3.80
CA ILE A 33 3.95 17.90 4.84
C ILE A 33 2.83 17.88 5.88
N ILE A 34 2.39 19.04 6.36
CA ILE A 34 1.29 19.16 7.35
C ILE A 34 -0.03 18.59 6.81
N ASP A 35 -0.31 18.78 5.52
CA ASP A 35 -1.53 18.31 4.88
C ASP A 35 -1.58 16.77 4.78
N ILE A 36 -0.43 16.09 4.83
CA ILE A 36 -0.31 14.63 4.74
C ILE A 36 -0.10 14.00 6.12
N GLU A 37 0.71 14.65 6.96
CA GLU A 37 1.12 14.15 8.28
C GLU A 37 0.30 14.83 9.38
N PRO A 38 -0.64 14.09 10.00
CA PRO A 38 -1.62 14.70 10.87
C PRO A 38 -0.97 15.13 12.19
N ASP A 39 -1.36 16.33 12.62
CA ASP A 39 -0.88 16.91 13.86
C ASP A 39 -1.22 16.04 15.07
N HIS A 40 -2.28 15.23 15.06
CA HIS A 40 -2.62 14.36 16.19
C HIS A 40 -1.67 13.15 16.34
N HIS A 41 -0.92 12.78 15.29
CA HIS A 41 0.11 11.74 15.35
C HIS A 41 1.52 12.30 15.56
N TYR A 42 1.85 13.41 14.90
CA TYR A 42 3.21 13.94 14.87
C TYR A 42 3.33 15.32 15.50
N LYS A 43 4.53 15.64 15.99
CA LYS A 43 4.91 16.98 16.45
C LYS A 43 6.24 17.37 15.82
N TRP A 44 6.35 18.63 15.41
CA TRP A 44 7.61 19.19 14.96
C TRP A 44 8.59 19.32 16.12
N GLY A 45 9.85 19.03 15.84
CA GLY A 45 10.99 19.38 16.66
C GLY A 45 12.23 19.57 15.81
N THR A 46 13.36 19.75 16.46
CA THR A 46 14.63 19.99 15.77
C THR A 46 15.70 19.08 16.37
N ILE A 47 16.53 18.49 15.52
CA ILE A 47 17.68 17.67 15.91
C ILE A 47 18.92 18.12 15.16
N ASN A 48 20.09 17.88 15.73
CA ASN A 48 21.34 18.00 15.00
C ASN A 48 21.61 16.66 14.28
N VAL A 49 21.74 16.71 12.96
CA VAL A 49 22.07 15.56 12.13
C VAL A 49 23.47 15.71 11.55
N THR A 50 24.19 14.60 11.46
CA THR A 50 25.48 14.56 10.76
C THR A 50 25.23 14.21 9.30
N ALA A 51 25.44 15.18 8.40
CA ALA A 51 25.30 15.00 6.97
C ALA A 51 26.65 15.14 6.25
N ASN A 52 26.82 14.48 5.10
CA ASN A 52 28.04 14.52 4.29
C ASN A 52 29.31 14.19 5.09
N ARG A 53 29.20 13.17 5.95
CA ARG A 53 30.26 12.58 6.81
C ARG A 53 30.86 13.47 7.89
N GLU A 54 30.64 14.80 7.90
CA GLU A 54 31.26 15.67 8.93
C GLU A 54 30.46 16.94 9.29
N LYS A 55 29.40 17.30 8.56
CA LYS A 55 28.68 18.56 8.82
C LYS A 55 27.50 18.33 9.76
N GLU A 56 27.53 18.96 10.92
CA GLU A 56 26.34 19.10 11.76
C GLU A 56 25.37 20.11 11.15
N ILE A 57 24.14 19.67 10.95
CA ILE A 57 23.05 20.49 10.43
C ILE A 57 21.89 20.40 11.42
N SER A 58 21.37 21.55 11.84
CA SER A 58 20.11 21.60 12.57
C SER A 58 18.97 21.38 11.60
N ALA A 59 18.21 20.30 11.78
CA ALA A 59 17.15 19.88 10.88
C ALA A 59 15.81 19.74 11.61
N ASN A 60 14.74 20.17 10.94
CA ASN A 60 13.38 19.96 11.42
C ASN A 60 12.96 18.51 11.20
N VAL A 61 12.30 17.93 12.19
CA VAL A 61 11.90 16.52 12.21
C VAL A 61 10.50 16.37 12.81
N LEU A 62 9.77 15.35 12.36
CA LEU A 62 8.50 14.93 12.94
C LEU A 62 8.73 13.80 13.95
N PHE A 63 8.48 14.10 15.22
CA PHE A 63 8.44 13.10 16.29
C PHE A 63 7.04 12.56 16.49
N GLY A 64 6.92 11.33 16.97
CA GLY A 64 5.63 10.82 17.44
C GLY A 64 5.14 11.61 18.65
N LYS A 65 3.85 11.98 18.70
CA LYS A 65 3.25 12.63 19.87
C LYS A 65 3.09 11.70 21.08
N ARG A 66 2.89 10.40 20.83
CA ARG A 66 2.64 9.38 21.87
C ARG A 66 3.45 8.10 21.59
N PRO A 67 4.80 8.17 21.55
CA PRO A 67 5.64 7.06 21.12
C PRO A 67 5.58 5.84 22.06
N GLU A 68 5.05 5.99 23.28
CA GLU A 68 4.88 4.88 24.23
C GLU A 68 3.52 4.16 24.10
N LYS A 69 2.66 4.55 23.15
CA LYS A 69 1.34 3.93 22.94
C LYS A 69 1.32 3.15 21.64
N GLY A 70 1.32 1.82 21.73
CA GLY A 70 1.24 0.93 20.56
C GLY A 70 2.41 1.18 19.60
N SER A 71 3.62 1.32 20.13
CA SER A 71 4.84 1.38 19.33
C SER A 71 5.90 0.55 20.04
N THR A 72 6.71 -0.12 19.25
CA THR A 72 7.82 -0.95 19.71
C THR A 72 9.07 -0.47 19.00
N PRO A 73 10.26 -0.49 19.65
CA PRO A 73 11.51 -0.31 18.94
C PRO A 73 11.58 -1.24 17.72
N THR A 74 12.11 -0.72 16.62
CA THR A 74 12.36 -1.53 15.43
C THR A 74 13.42 -2.59 15.74
N ASP A 75 13.18 -3.82 15.27
CA ASP A 75 14.19 -4.89 15.30
C ASP A 75 15.28 -4.68 14.22
N TYR A 76 15.01 -3.81 13.25
CA TYR A 76 15.97 -3.36 12.24
C TYR A 76 16.79 -2.18 12.75
N GLU A 77 18.06 -2.11 12.34
CA GLU A 77 18.94 -0.96 12.65
C GLU A 77 18.35 0.37 12.16
N ASN A 78 17.79 0.37 10.94
CA ASN A 78 17.12 1.52 10.33
C ASN A 78 15.87 1.08 9.58
N TYR A 79 14.83 1.90 9.63
CA TYR A 79 13.63 1.68 8.83
C TYR A 79 13.87 2.13 7.38
N ASP A 80 13.67 1.21 6.45
CA ASP A 80 13.67 1.47 5.02
C ASP A 80 12.37 0.94 4.42
N GLY A 81 11.52 1.84 3.93
CA GLY A 81 10.24 1.49 3.32
C GLY A 81 10.37 0.53 2.13
N LYS A 82 11.52 0.53 1.42
CA LYS A 82 11.79 -0.42 0.31
C LYS A 82 11.92 -1.87 0.79
N LYS A 83 12.23 -2.06 2.07
CA LYS A 83 12.46 -3.36 2.71
C LYS A 83 11.31 -3.76 3.65
N ASP A 84 10.17 -3.06 3.59
CA ASP A 84 9.00 -3.44 4.39
C ASP A 84 8.57 -4.87 3.99
N PRO A 85 8.45 -5.83 4.95
CA PRO A 85 8.13 -7.22 4.64
C PRO A 85 6.81 -7.42 3.88
N LEU A 86 5.89 -6.44 3.95
CA LEU A 86 4.67 -6.46 3.15
C LEU A 86 4.92 -6.14 1.67
N PHE A 87 6.01 -5.45 1.35
CA PHE A 87 6.44 -5.15 -0.03
C PHE A 87 7.50 -6.12 -0.56
N THR A 88 7.99 -7.05 0.28
CA THR A 88 8.90 -8.13 -0.13
C THR A 88 8.26 -9.50 0.12
N ASP A 89 8.39 -10.03 1.33
CA ASP A 89 8.08 -11.43 1.68
C ASP A 89 6.61 -11.77 1.44
N ALA A 90 5.69 -10.83 1.71
CA ALA A 90 4.27 -11.03 1.46
C ALA A 90 3.96 -11.15 -0.04
N LEU A 91 4.59 -10.32 -0.88
CA LEU A 91 4.40 -10.40 -2.34
C LEU A 91 4.98 -11.71 -2.89
N ASP A 92 6.15 -12.14 -2.40
CA ASP A 92 6.74 -13.43 -2.76
C ASP A 92 5.81 -14.59 -2.38
N LEU A 93 5.27 -14.60 -1.16
CA LEU A 93 4.31 -15.61 -0.71
C LEU A 93 3.04 -15.63 -1.57
N ILE A 94 2.52 -14.46 -1.96
CA ILE A 94 1.34 -14.36 -2.83
C ILE A 94 1.64 -14.98 -4.21
N ARG A 95 2.82 -14.70 -4.79
CA ARG A 95 3.23 -15.32 -6.07
C ARG A 95 3.30 -16.84 -5.95
N GLU A 96 3.91 -17.36 -4.90
CA GLU A 96 3.99 -18.80 -4.69
C GLU A 96 2.62 -19.47 -4.62
N ILE A 97 1.65 -18.84 -3.93
CA ILE A 97 0.28 -19.37 -3.82
C ILE A 97 -0.42 -19.34 -5.18
N ILE A 98 -0.26 -18.28 -5.97
CA ILE A 98 -0.79 -18.19 -7.33
C ILE A 98 -0.22 -19.30 -8.21
N ASP A 99 1.10 -19.50 -8.18
CA ASP A 99 1.78 -20.49 -9.02
C ASP A 99 1.33 -21.92 -8.66
N LYS A 100 1.24 -22.24 -7.37
CA LYS A 100 0.70 -23.52 -6.88
C LYS A 100 -0.77 -23.72 -7.27
N SER A 101 -1.51 -22.64 -7.45
CA SER A 101 -2.94 -22.67 -7.78
C SER A 101 -3.25 -22.67 -9.29
N ARG A 102 -2.25 -22.48 -10.16
CA ARG A 102 -2.42 -22.32 -11.62
C ARG A 102 -3.25 -23.42 -12.29
N HIS A 103 -3.11 -24.66 -11.81
CA HIS A 103 -3.87 -25.80 -12.29
C HIS A 103 -4.92 -26.20 -11.26
N PHE A 104 -6.16 -25.82 -11.53
CA PHE A 104 -7.29 -26.13 -10.66
C PHE A 104 -7.94 -27.46 -11.01
N ASN A 105 -8.02 -28.34 -10.01
CA ASN A 105 -8.51 -29.71 -10.10
C ASN A 105 -9.67 -29.97 -9.11
N LEU A 106 -10.53 -28.97 -8.89
CA LEU A 106 -11.63 -29.00 -7.90
C LEU A 106 -11.18 -29.11 -6.43
N GLU A 107 -9.90 -28.94 -6.15
CA GLU A 107 -9.38 -28.96 -4.79
C GLU A 107 -9.75 -27.68 -4.05
N ILE A 108 -10.76 -27.75 -3.19
CA ILE A 108 -11.27 -26.58 -2.44
C ILE A 108 -10.20 -25.87 -1.60
N LYS A 109 -9.18 -26.61 -1.16
CA LYS A 109 -8.04 -26.06 -0.42
C LYS A 109 -7.33 -24.95 -1.21
N LYS A 110 -7.17 -25.12 -2.53
CA LYS A 110 -6.58 -24.09 -3.41
C LYS A 110 -7.41 -22.82 -3.45
N ILE A 111 -8.74 -22.94 -3.35
CA ILE A 111 -9.61 -21.76 -3.24
C ILE A 111 -9.31 -21.04 -1.93
N PHE A 112 -9.22 -21.75 -0.80
CA PHE A 112 -8.90 -21.11 0.48
C PHE A 112 -7.51 -20.46 0.47
N GLU A 113 -6.51 -21.10 -0.14
CA GLU A 113 -5.18 -20.53 -0.31
C GLU A 113 -5.22 -19.23 -1.12
N LEU A 114 -5.93 -19.22 -2.26
CA LEU A 114 -6.18 -18.00 -3.04
C LEU A 114 -6.95 -16.94 -2.25
N GLN A 115 -7.91 -17.33 -1.41
CA GLN A 115 -8.64 -16.39 -0.57
C GLN A 115 -7.73 -15.72 0.46
N MET A 116 -6.86 -16.49 1.11
CA MET A 116 -5.86 -15.97 2.06
C MET A 116 -4.87 -15.04 1.35
N ALA A 117 -4.34 -15.45 0.21
CA ALA A 117 -3.42 -14.63 -0.59
C ALA A 117 -4.07 -13.33 -1.06
N TYR A 118 -5.35 -13.38 -1.47
CA TYR A 118 -6.07 -12.19 -1.90
C TYR A 118 -6.27 -11.22 -0.74
N MET A 119 -6.61 -11.71 0.46
CA MET A 119 -6.70 -10.87 1.66
C MET A 119 -5.35 -10.27 2.03
N LEU A 120 -4.26 -11.04 1.94
CA LEU A 120 -2.91 -10.55 2.18
C LEU A 120 -2.52 -9.44 1.18
N LEU A 121 -2.85 -9.59 -0.10
CA LEU A 121 -2.61 -8.56 -1.12
C LEU A 121 -3.33 -7.25 -0.78
N TRP A 122 -4.55 -7.32 -0.24
CA TRP A 122 -5.27 -6.14 0.25
C TRP A 122 -4.60 -5.50 1.46
N THR A 123 -4.01 -6.29 2.37
CA THR A 123 -3.17 -5.77 3.46
C THR A 123 -1.96 -5.03 2.91
N VAL A 124 -1.32 -5.55 1.85
CA VAL A 124 -0.19 -4.88 1.18
C VAL A 124 -0.63 -3.54 0.56
N LEU A 125 -1.76 -3.50 -0.14
CA LEU A 125 -2.30 -2.26 -0.72
C LEU A 125 -2.66 -1.23 0.35
N GLU A 126 -3.30 -1.65 1.44
CA GLU A 126 -3.63 -0.75 2.54
C GLU A 126 -2.37 -0.22 3.25
N ARG A 127 -1.35 -1.07 3.41
CA ARG A 127 -0.03 -0.66 3.92
C ARG A 127 0.62 0.38 3.02
N TYR A 128 0.70 0.13 1.72
CA TYR A 128 1.28 1.04 0.73
C TYR A 128 0.56 2.40 0.76
N THR A 129 -0.76 2.39 0.62
CA THR A 129 -1.55 3.62 0.56
C THR A 129 -1.48 4.41 1.88
N THR A 130 -1.39 3.74 3.02
CA THR A 130 -1.18 4.38 4.34
C THR A 130 0.19 5.05 4.46
N LEU A 131 1.24 4.50 3.85
CA LEU A 131 2.57 5.12 3.85
C LEU A 131 2.72 6.21 2.78
N ARG A 132 1.88 6.19 1.73
CA ARG A 132 2.01 7.08 0.57
C ARG A 132 1.14 8.33 0.63
N TYR A 133 -0.05 8.22 1.22
CA TYR A 133 -1.11 9.24 1.18
C TYR A 133 -1.53 9.71 2.58
N ASP A 134 -2.36 10.76 2.62
CA ASP A 134 -2.83 11.43 3.84
C ASP A 134 -3.45 10.45 4.86
N LEU A 135 -2.95 10.52 6.10
CA LEU A 135 -3.37 9.66 7.20
C LEU A 135 -4.73 10.06 7.79
N ASN A 136 -5.24 11.26 7.51
CA ASN A 136 -6.58 11.69 7.95
C ASN A 136 -7.71 11.02 7.15
N GLN A 137 -7.39 10.43 6.00
CA GLN A 137 -8.36 9.72 5.18
C GLN A 137 -8.74 8.36 5.80
N THR A 138 -9.89 7.82 5.42
CA THR A 138 -10.22 6.41 5.69
C THR A 138 -9.37 5.49 4.80
N PRO A 139 -9.22 4.19 5.14
CA PRO A 139 -8.47 3.25 4.29
C PRO A 139 -8.92 3.24 2.83
N MET A 140 -10.23 3.26 2.58
CA MET A 140 -10.77 3.26 1.22
C MET A 140 -10.56 4.59 0.49
N GLU A 141 -10.61 5.73 1.18
CA GLU A 141 -10.29 7.03 0.56
C GLU A 141 -8.83 7.08 0.09
N ARG A 142 -7.89 6.52 0.88
CA ARG A 142 -6.49 6.37 0.44
C ARG A 142 -6.35 5.42 -0.74
N ILE A 143 -7.06 4.30 -0.73
CA ILE A 143 -7.05 3.35 -1.85
C ILE A 143 -7.58 4.01 -3.12
N TYR A 144 -8.58 4.90 -3.04
CA TYR A 144 -9.07 5.60 -4.23
C TYR A 144 -8.05 6.55 -4.84
N GLN A 145 -7.05 7.03 -4.10
CA GLN A 145 -5.95 7.83 -4.66
C GLN A 145 -5.17 7.08 -5.75
N LEU A 146 -5.23 5.74 -5.77
CA LEU A 146 -4.63 4.92 -6.83
C LEU A 146 -5.30 5.15 -8.20
N GLU A 147 -6.50 5.74 -8.24
CA GLU A 147 -7.17 6.05 -9.50
C GLU A 147 -6.41 7.05 -10.38
N ASP A 148 -5.55 7.85 -9.76
CA ASP A 148 -4.70 8.85 -10.40
C ASP A 148 -3.21 8.42 -10.45
N ASP A 149 -2.85 7.24 -9.92
CA ASP A 149 -1.47 6.76 -9.99
C ASP A 149 -1.11 6.32 -11.43
N PRO A 150 -0.03 6.87 -12.04
CA PRO A 150 0.31 6.57 -13.43
C PRO A 150 0.68 5.10 -13.67
N ASN A 151 1.37 4.45 -12.73
CA ASN A 151 1.77 3.06 -12.87
C ASN A 151 0.56 2.13 -12.69
N PHE A 152 -0.31 2.44 -11.72
CA PHE A 152 -1.58 1.75 -11.55
C PHE A 152 -2.41 1.81 -12.83
N CYS A 153 -2.62 3.01 -13.37
CA CYS A 153 -3.43 3.23 -14.58
C CYS A 153 -2.84 2.55 -15.82
N LYS A 154 -1.52 2.62 -15.99
CA LYS A 154 -0.81 1.98 -17.10
C LYS A 154 -0.97 0.47 -17.03
N VAL A 155 -0.60 -0.15 -15.92
CA VAL A 155 -0.59 -1.61 -15.80
C VAL A 155 -2.00 -2.17 -15.78
N LEU A 156 -2.99 -1.46 -15.23
CA LEU A 156 -4.40 -1.84 -15.31
C LEU A 156 -4.83 -2.09 -16.76
N LYS A 157 -4.45 -1.21 -17.69
CA LYS A 157 -4.77 -1.34 -19.12
C LYS A 157 -4.04 -2.50 -19.80
N GLU A 158 -2.83 -2.83 -19.31
CA GLU A 158 -2.02 -3.92 -19.86
C GLU A 158 -2.53 -5.30 -19.42
N VAL A 159 -2.99 -5.44 -18.17
CA VAL A 159 -3.34 -6.75 -17.59
C VAL A 159 -4.81 -7.10 -17.68
N VAL A 160 -5.71 -6.11 -17.82
CA VAL A 160 -7.16 -6.36 -17.91
C VAL A 160 -7.59 -6.46 -19.37
N GLU A 161 -7.71 -7.69 -19.86
CA GLU A 161 -8.04 -7.97 -21.27
C GLU A 161 -9.50 -7.65 -21.63
N LYS A 162 -10.42 -7.78 -20.67
CA LYS A 162 -11.86 -7.64 -20.94
C LYS A 162 -12.63 -7.13 -19.73
N LYS A 163 -13.74 -6.44 -20.02
CA LYS A 163 -14.69 -6.00 -18.99
C LYS A 163 -15.35 -7.20 -18.34
N ARG A 164 -15.40 -7.20 -17.01
CA ARG A 164 -16.03 -8.24 -16.19
C ARG A 164 -17.01 -7.60 -15.22
N THR A 165 -17.94 -8.39 -14.69
CA THR A 165 -18.94 -7.89 -13.74
C THR A 165 -19.06 -8.81 -12.56
N VAL A 166 -19.13 -8.22 -11.36
CA VAL A 166 -19.52 -8.91 -10.13
C VAL A 166 -20.71 -8.21 -9.51
N TYR A 167 -21.57 -8.98 -8.84
CA TYR A 167 -22.73 -8.47 -8.12
C TYR A 167 -22.43 -8.43 -6.63
N ARG A 168 -23.06 -7.49 -5.93
CA ARG A 168 -22.97 -7.48 -4.46
C ARG A 168 -23.74 -8.65 -3.88
N SER A 169 -23.17 -9.32 -2.89
CA SER A 169 -23.84 -10.42 -2.20
C SER A 169 -25.02 -9.95 -1.33
N ASP A 170 -24.98 -8.73 -0.82
CA ASP A 170 -26.04 -8.12 0.02
C ASP A 170 -27.16 -7.45 -0.80
N ASN A 171 -26.87 -7.02 -2.02
CA ASN A 171 -27.83 -6.42 -2.94
C ASN A 171 -27.54 -6.86 -4.40
N PRO A 172 -28.20 -7.91 -4.89
CA PRO A 172 -27.92 -8.47 -6.21
C PRO A 172 -28.38 -7.57 -7.37
N ARG A 173 -29.09 -6.46 -7.11
CA ARG A 173 -29.42 -5.46 -8.13
C ARG A 173 -28.25 -4.53 -8.42
N THR A 174 -27.27 -4.49 -7.53
CA THR A 174 -26.09 -3.65 -7.66
C THR A 174 -24.94 -4.46 -8.23
N ARG A 175 -24.39 -3.98 -9.34
CA ARG A 175 -23.24 -4.58 -10.02
C ARG A 175 -22.07 -3.62 -10.08
N VAL A 176 -20.87 -4.18 -10.03
CA VAL A 176 -19.61 -3.47 -10.23
C VAL A 176 -18.93 -4.03 -11.46
N ILE A 177 -18.43 -3.15 -12.32
CA ILE A 177 -17.85 -3.49 -13.62
C ILE A 177 -16.34 -3.22 -13.56
N LEU A 178 -15.53 -4.23 -13.85
CA LEU A 178 -14.12 -4.03 -14.14
C LEU A 178 -13.98 -3.42 -15.52
N ASP A 179 -13.34 -2.25 -15.61
CA ASP A 179 -13.16 -1.50 -16.84
C ASP A 179 -11.74 -0.91 -16.86
N PRO A 180 -10.85 -1.34 -17.77
CA PRO A 180 -9.45 -0.89 -17.80
C PRO A 180 -9.30 0.62 -18.03
N ASP A 181 -10.31 1.27 -18.62
CA ASP A 181 -10.31 2.70 -18.88
C ASP A 181 -10.89 3.53 -17.72
N LYS A 182 -11.37 2.86 -16.65
CA LYS A 182 -11.96 3.51 -15.48
C LYS A 182 -11.32 2.97 -14.19
N PRO A 183 -10.15 3.49 -13.78
CA PRO A 183 -9.40 3.01 -12.61
C PRO A 183 -10.23 2.88 -11.33
N LYS A 184 -11.07 3.88 -11.02
CA LYS A 184 -12.02 3.82 -9.89
C LYS A 184 -12.92 2.59 -9.92
N ASN A 185 -13.44 2.26 -11.11
CA ASN A 185 -14.31 1.10 -11.29
C ASN A 185 -13.54 -0.21 -11.10
N ALA A 186 -12.28 -0.26 -11.53
CA ALA A 186 -11.41 -1.40 -11.29
C ALA A 186 -11.13 -1.60 -9.79
N ILE A 187 -10.80 -0.53 -9.06
CA ILE A 187 -10.64 -0.56 -7.60
C ILE A 187 -11.90 -1.11 -6.93
N ASN A 188 -13.06 -0.56 -7.29
CA ASN A 188 -14.35 -1.03 -6.78
C ASN A 188 -14.62 -2.50 -7.09
N TYR A 189 -14.25 -2.97 -8.29
CA TYR A 189 -14.44 -4.35 -8.69
C TYR A 189 -13.60 -5.29 -7.82
N TYR A 190 -12.30 -5.02 -7.69
CA TYR A 190 -11.42 -5.84 -6.86
C TYR A 190 -11.83 -5.81 -5.39
N TYR A 191 -12.27 -4.65 -4.89
CA TYR A 191 -12.81 -4.53 -3.54
C TYR A 191 -14.09 -5.35 -3.37
N GLN A 192 -14.98 -5.34 -4.36
CA GLN A 192 -16.19 -6.16 -4.32
C GLN A 192 -15.86 -7.66 -4.34
N VAL A 193 -14.83 -8.10 -5.07
CA VAL A 193 -14.34 -9.48 -5.03
C VAL A 193 -13.88 -9.84 -3.62
N ARG A 194 -13.18 -8.94 -2.93
CA ARG A 194 -12.74 -9.08 -1.53
C ARG A 194 -13.94 -9.19 -0.58
N SER A 195 -14.91 -8.29 -0.69
CA SER A 195 -16.11 -8.32 0.15
C SER A 195 -16.92 -9.61 -0.04
N ASN A 196 -16.96 -10.14 -1.26
CA ASN A 196 -17.70 -11.37 -1.56
C ASN A 196 -16.95 -12.64 -1.14
N ILE A 197 -15.67 -12.55 -0.73
CA ILE A 197 -14.78 -13.71 -0.58
C ILE A 197 -15.33 -14.79 0.36
N VAL A 198 -15.98 -14.37 1.46
CA VAL A 198 -16.59 -15.24 2.47
C VAL A 198 -17.82 -16.00 1.97
N HIS A 199 -18.40 -15.56 0.85
CA HIS A 199 -19.56 -16.20 0.23
C HIS A 199 -19.19 -17.11 -0.96
N ARG A 200 -17.89 -17.14 -1.33
CA ARG A 200 -17.36 -17.96 -2.43
C ARG A 200 -17.05 -19.38 -1.94
N GLY A 201 -17.28 -20.36 -2.80
CA GLY A 201 -17.16 -21.79 -2.52
C GLY A 201 -18.40 -22.61 -2.88
N LYS A 202 -19.48 -21.95 -3.32
CA LYS A 202 -20.72 -22.61 -3.77
C LYS A 202 -20.69 -22.95 -5.27
N ALA A 203 -19.97 -22.16 -6.06
CA ALA A 203 -19.78 -22.35 -7.49
C ALA A 203 -18.28 -22.47 -7.78
N ILE A 204 -17.70 -23.58 -7.31
CA ILE A 204 -16.25 -23.80 -7.14
C ILE A 204 -15.42 -23.33 -8.35
N TYR A 205 -15.76 -23.74 -9.58
CA TYR A 205 -15.01 -23.33 -10.78
C TYR A 205 -15.10 -21.82 -11.05
N ASN A 206 -16.31 -21.25 -11.03
CA ASN A 206 -16.51 -19.83 -11.30
C ASN A 206 -15.87 -18.96 -10.21
N ASP A 207 -15.93 -19.40 -8.95
CA ASP A 207 -15.28 -18.71 -7.84
C ASP A 207 -13.76 -18.76 -7.94
N TYR A 208 -13.20 -19.90 -8.35
CA TYR A 208 -11.78 -20.03 -8.67
C TYR A 208 -11.38 -19.06 -9.80
N ASP A 209 -12.08 -19.07 -10.94
CA ASP A 209 -11.72 -18.24 -12.09
C ASP A 209 -11.73 -16.74 -11.75
N ILE A 210 -12.75 -16.29 -11.00
CA ILE A 210 -12.83 -14.90 -10.56
C ILE A 210 -11.68 -14.55 -9.62
N LEU A 211 -11.42 -15.38 -8.60
CA LEU A 211 -10.35 -15.10 -7.62
C LEU A 211 -8.97 -15.16 -8.29
N TYR A 212 -8.70 -16.20 -9.06
CA TYR A 212 -7.43 -16.43 -9.73
C TYR A 212 -7.09 -15.31 -10.71
N SER A 213 -8.06 -14.89 -11.54
CA SER A 213 -7.83 -13.75 -12.45
C SER A 213 -7.64 -12.44 -11.68
N SER A 214 -8.49 -12.17 -10.69
CA SER A 214 -8.44 -10.93 -9.92
C SER A 214 -7.14 -10.77 -9.13
N ILE A 215 -6.63 -11.84 -8.51
CA ILE A 215 -5.38 -11.78 -7.75
C ILE A 215 -4.17 -11.61 -8.67
N ASN A 216 -4.13 -12.29 -9.82
CA ASN A 216 -3.04 -12.15 -10.79
C ASN A 216 -2.94 -10.72 -11.33
N GLU A 217 -4.08 -10.13 -11.69
CA GLU A 217 -4.15 -8.77 -12.21
C GLU A 217 -3.78 -7.75 -11.13
N LEU A 218 -4.41 -7.85 -9.96
CA LEU A 218 -4.19 -6.90 -8.87
C LEU A 218 -2.75 -6.99 -8.35
N LEU A 219 -2.14 -8.18 -8.31
CA LEU A 219 -0.75 -8.34 -7.90
C LEU A 219 0.19 -7.57 -8.82
N LYS A 220 0.09 -7.76 -10.14
CA LYS A 220 0.92 -7.07 -11.13
C LYS A 220 0.76 -5.55 -11.03
N ILE A 221 -0.48 -5.08 -10.88
CA ILE A 221 -0.79 -3.66 -10.71
C ILE A 221 -0.15 -3.12 -9.43
N THR A 222 -0.29 -3.85 -8.31
CA THR A 222 0.26 -3.47 -7.00
C THR A 222 1.78 -3.38 -7.03
N GLU A 223 2.45 -4.39 -7.60
CA GLU A 223 3.91 -4.44 -7.73
C GLU A 223 4.44 -3.25 -8.54
N ALA A 224 3.85 -2.99 -9.70
CA ALA A 224 4.27 -1.87 -10.53
C ALA A 224 4.06 -0.51 -9.86
N THR A 225 2.96 -0.37 -9.11
CA THR A 225 2.64 0.85 -8.36
C THR A 225 3.68 1.09 -7.25
N ILE A 226 3.99 0.05 -6.46
CA ILE A 226 4.98 0.13 -5.37
C ILE A 226 6.38 0.39 -5.93
N MET A 227 6.82 -0.39 -6.93
CA MET A 227 8.14 -0.23 -7.53
C MET A 227 8.29 1.15 -8.17
N GLY A 228 7.28 1.62 -8.91
CA GLY A 228 7.28 2.93 -9.53
C GLY A 228 7.46 4.06 -8.52
N ALA A 229 6.81 3.97 -7.35
CA ALA A 229 6.97 4.96 -6.28
C ALA A 229 8.39 5.02 -5.72
N PHE A 230 9.07 3.87 -5.58
CA PHE A 230 10.43 3.79 -5.07
C PHE A 230 11.51 4.08 -6.12
N SER A 231 11.22 3.92 -7.41
CA SER A 231 12.14 4.28 -8.50
C SER A 231 12.12 5.78 -8.81
N LEU A 232 10.97 6.45 -8.69
CA LEU A 232 10.86 7.90 -8.87
C LEU A 232 11.70 8.68 -7.85
N SER A 233 11.94 8.11 -6.66
CA SER A 233 12.77 8.73 -5.61
C SER A 233 14.29 8.66 -5.85
N GLU A 234 14.75 7.94 -6.89
CA GLU A 234 16.17 7.86 -7.23
C GLU A 234 16.59 8.92 -8.28
N THR A 235 15.62 9.66 -8.82
CA THR A 235 15.81 10.69 -9.86
C THR A 235 15.72 12.14 -9.37
N GLU A 236 15.64 12.37 -8.06
CA GLU A 236 15.70 13.71 -7.42
C GLU A 236 16.95 13.87 -6.55
#